data_AF-A0A068VE75-F1
#
_entry.id   AF-A0A068VE75-F1
#
_cell.length_a   1.000
_cell.length_b   1.000
_cell.length_c   1.000
_cell.angle_alpha   90.00
_cell.angle_beta   90.00
_cell.angle_gamma   90.00
#
_symmetry.space_group_name_H-M   'P 1'
#
loop_
_entity.id
_entity.type
_entity.pdbx_description
1 polymer ?
#
loop_
_entity_poly.entity_id
_entity_poly.type
_entity_poly.pdbx_seq_one_letter_code
_entity_poly.pdbx_strand_id
1 'polypeptide(L)'
;MATKNLVPISSPRPPDFSTTTGKHPKFSTFSPRRKPSSISLATSSPESSPEILEKPEIELEFIGPKAGADGKFPVEKAKAISGAKLLRNIMLDNKIELYATYGKLMNCGGGGSCGTCIVEIVDGKDLLSERTNTEFRYLKKKPESWRLACQTIVGNKENSGKVVVQRLPQRRK
;
A
#
# COMPACT_ATOMS: atom_id res chain seq x y z
N MET A 1 -1.84 42.98 51.79
CA MET A 1 -3.16 42.66 51.19
C MET A 1 -2.96 42.53 49.69
N ALA A 2 -2.95 41.31 49.14
CA ALA A 2 -2.89 41.08 47.71
C ALA A 2 -3.83 39.90 47.41
N THR A 3 -4.89 40.22 46.69
CA THR A 3 -6.07 39.39 46.44
C THR A 3 -5.77 38.33 45.39
N LYS A 4 -6.13 37.08 45.72
CA LYS A 4 -6.09 35.92 44.84
C LYS A 4 -7.27 36.02 43.87
N ASN A 5 -7.01 36.28 42.59
CA ASN A 5 -8.03 36.17 41.54
C ASN A 5 -8.02 34.75 40.96
N LEU A 6 -9.01 33.96 41.38
CA LEU A 6 -9.32 32.64 40.82
C LEU A 6 -10.16 32.84 39.55
N VAL A 7 -9.66 32.35 38.42
CA VAL A 7 -10.39 32.32 37.15
C VAL A 7 -11.14 30.99 37.04
N PRO A 8 -12.46 30.97 36.77
CA PRO A 8 -13.20 29.73 36.63
C PRO A 8 -12.99 29.09 35.26
N ILE A 9 -12.62 27.81 35.28
CA ILE A 9 -12.57 26.89 34.15
C ILE A 9 -13.99 26.72 33.59
N SER A 10 -14.20 27.15 32.35
CA SER A 10 -15.43 26.88 31.61
C SER A 10 -15.22 25.63 30.75
N SER A 11 -15.97 24.58 31.07
CA SER A 11 -15.99 23.30 30.37
C SER A 11 -16.82 23.41 29.07
N PRO A 12 -16.37 22.88 27.93
CA PRO A 12 -17.20 22.81 26.73
C PRO A 12 -18.24 21.68 26.85
N ARG A 13 -19.52 22.04 26.72
CA ARG A 13 -20.67 21.12 26.61
C ARG A 13 -20.55 20.23 25.36
N PRO A 14 -21.00 18.97 25.40
CA PRO A 14 -21.23 18.18 24.20
C PRO A 14 -22.49 18.68 23.45
N PRO A 15 -22.57 18.54 22.11
CA PRO A 15 -23.79 18.82 21.38
C PRO A 15 -24.82 17.69 21.57
N ASP A 16 -26.02 18.08 22.02
CA ASP A 16 -27.18 17.23 22.17
C ASP A 16 -27.78 16.79 20.82
N PHE A 17 -28.20 15.53 20.82
CA PHE A 17 -29.02 14.87 19.81
C PHE A 17 -30.31 15.65 19.51
N SER A 18 -30.59 15.88 18.23
CA SER A 18 -31.92 16.29 17.76
C SER A 18 -32.58 15.15 16.99
N THR A 19 -33.54 14.53 17.66
CA THR A 19 -34.54 13.60 17.11
C THR A 19 -35.41 14.34 16.10
N THR A 20 -35.47 13.87 14.85
CA THR A 20 -36.58 14.21 13.95
C THR A 20 -37.20 12.94 13.39
N THR A 21 -38.48 12.83 13.67
CA THR A 21 -39.45 11.82 13.28
C THR A 21 -39.71 11.84 11.76
N GLY A 22 -39.88 10.67 11.13
CA GLY A 22 -40.24 10.63 9.71
C GLY A 22 -40.32 9.26 9.03
N LYS A 23 -41.38 8.51 9.36
CA LYS A 23 -42.13 7.60 8.45
C LYS A 23 -41.39 6.47 7.71
N HIS A 24 -41.62 5.25 8.20
CA HIS A 24 -41.49 3.99 7.46
C HIS A 24 -42.43 3.90 6.25
N PRO A 25 -42.03 3.17 5.19
CA PRO A 25 -42.97 2.28 4.52
C PRO A 25 -42.45 0.84 4.36
N LYS A 26 -43.21 -0.06 4.98
CA LYS A 26 -43.64 -1.41 4.58
C LYS A 26 -42.73 -2.29 3.70
N PHE A 27 -42.35 -3.41 4.32
CA PHE A 27 -42.09 -4.73 3.74
C PHE A 27 -42.95 -5.04 2.50
N SER A 28 -42.30 -5.40 1.39
CA SER A 28 -42.92 -6.19 0.33
C SER A 28 -42.31 -7.59 0.32
N THR A 29 -43.10 -8.57 0.71
CA THR A 29 -42.79 -10.00 0.65
C THR A 29 -42.75 -10.45 -0.81
N PHE A 30 -41.55 -10.70 -1.35
CA PHE A 30 -41.40 -11.38 -2.64
C PHE A 30 -41.11 -12.86 -2.40
N SER A 31 -42.05 -13.73 -2.78
CA SER A 31 -41.82 -15.16 -2.94
C SER A 31 -41.66 -15.50 -4.41
N PRO A 32 -40.56 -16.14 -4.82
CA PRO A 32 -40.55 -16.97 -6.01
C PRO A 32 -40.48 -18.45 -5.62
N ARG A 33 -41.43 -19.21 -6.15
CA ARG A 33 -41.60 -20.65 -5.98
C ARG A 33 -41.02 -21.39 -7.20
N ARG A 34 -40.45 -22.57 -6.92
CA ARG A 34 -40.14 -23.74 -7.80
C ARG A 34 -38.81 -23.78 -8.58
N LYS A 35 -37.98 -24.76 -8.19
CA LYS A 35 -37.01 -25.54 -8.99
C LYS A 35 -37.76 -26.59 -9.86
N PRO A 36 -37.09 -27.47 -10.65
CA PRO A 36 -35.82 -27.40 -11.39
C PRO A 36 -36.01 -27.77 -12.89
N SER A 37 -35.00 -27.61 -13.74
CA SER A 37 -34.88 -28.40 -14.98
C SER A 37 -33.41 -28.52 -15.39
N SER A 38 -32.94 -29.75 -15.42
CA SER A 38 -31.70 -30.23 -16.02
C SER A 38 -31.75 -30.16 -17.54
N ILE A 39 -30.66 -29.73 -18.17
CA ILE A 39 -30.27 -30.21 -19.50
C ILE A 39 -28.76 -30.08 -19.64
N SER A 40 -28.10 -31.24 -19.74
CA SER A 40 -26.73 -31.36 -20.20
C SER A 40 -26.73 -31.28 -21.72
N LEU A 41 -25.85 -30.46 -22.30
CA LEU A 41 -25.44 -30.65 -23.68
C LEU A 41 -23.92 -30.53 -23.75
N ALA A 42 -23.27 -31.69 -23.91
CA ALA A 42 -21.87 -31.77 -24.29
C ALA A 42 -21.75 -31.29 -25.74
N THR A 43 -20.94 -30.27 -25.97
CA THR A 43 -20.31 -30.05 -27.27
C THR A 43 -18.81 -30.21 -27.08
N SER A 44 -18.31 -31.31 -27.60
CA SER A 44 -16.89 -31.54 -27.83
C SER A 44 -16.46 -30.67 -29.01
N SER A 45 -15.51 -29.78 -28.79
CA SER A 45 -14.71 -29.22 -29.88
C SER A 45 -13.27 -29.06 -29.38
N PRO A 46 -12.28 -29.66 -30.07
CA PRO A 46 -10.89 -29.64 -29.65
C PRO A 46 -10.18 -28.36 -30.11
N GLU A 47 -9.11 -28.04 -29.42
CA GLU A 47 -7.95 -27.31 -29.95
C GLU A 47 -8.14 -25.81 -30.25
N SER A 48 -7.76 -24.97 -29.29
CA SER A 48 -6.67 -24.01 -29.53
C SER A 48 -6.24 -23.40 -28.18
N SER A 49 -5.03 -23.76 -27.77
CA SER A 49 -4.04 -22.97 -27.02
C SER A 49 -4.48 -22.12 -25.81
N PRO A 50 -3.87 -22.29 -24.61
CA PRO A 50 -3.95 -21.26 -23.58
C PRO A 50 -3.21 -20.01 -24.09
N GLU A 51 -3.94 -19.03 -24.59
CA GLU A 51 -3.43 -17.66 -24.68
C GLU A 51 -3.13 -17.18 -23.27
N ILE A 52 -1.87 -17.28 -22.86
CA ILE A 52 -1.34 -16.54 -21.72
C ILE A 52 -1.43 -15.09 -22.13
N LEU A 53 -2.48 -14.40 -21.69
CA LEU A 53 -2.56 -12.96 -21.73
C LEU A 53 -1.42 -12.46 -20.83
N GLU A 54 -0.24 -12.25 -21.41
CA GLU A 54 1.01 -11.93 -20.72
C GLU A 54 0.87 -10.57 -20.04
N LYS A 55 0.28 -10.57 -18.85
CA LYS A 55 0.09 -9.36 -18.06
C LYS A 55 1.49 -8.82 -17.74
N PRO A 56 1.78 -7.55 -18.05
CA PRO A 56 3.13 -7.03 -17.92
C PRO A 56 3.61 -7.15 -16.47
N GLU A 57 4.75 -7.84 -16.30
CA GLU A 57 5.35 -8.17 -15.02
C GLU A 57 6.59 -7.30 -14.78
N ILE A 58 6.78 -6.89 -13.52
CA ILE A 58 7.95 -6.17 -13.06
C ILE A 58 8.70 -7.03 -12.06
N GLU A 59 10.00 -7.18 -12.30
CA GLU A 59 10.93 -7.85 -11.40
C GLU A 59 11.53 -6.85 -10.43
N LEU A 60 11.51 -7.18 -9.13
CA LEU A 60 12.05 -6.34 -8.07
C LEU A 60 13.23 -7.03 -7.39
N GLU A 61 14.33 -6.30 -7.25
CA GLU A 61 15.48 -6.71 -6.45
C GLU A 61 15.64 -5.80 -5.25
N PHE A 62 15.64 -6.38 -4.05
CA PHE A 62 15.73 -5.67 -2.79
C PHE A 62 17.09 -5.88 -2.15
N ILE A 63 17.89 -4.83 -2.10
CA ILE A 63 19.22 -4.84 -1.50
C ILE A 63 19.09 -4.58 -0.01
N GLY A 64 19.69 -5.47 0.80
CA GLY A 64 19.69 -5.35 2.25
C GLY A 64 20.53 -4.19 2.79
N PRO A 65 20.32 -3.80 4.06
CA PRO A 65 20.97 -2.63 4.67
C PRO A 65 22.45 -2.82 5.02
N LYS A 66 22.89 -4.06 5.23
CA LYS A 66 24.26 -4.39 5.67
C LYS A 66 24.86 -5.43 4.74
N ALA A 67 26.15 -5.29 4.47
CA ALA A 67 26.91 -6.33 3.80
C ALA A 67 26.95 -7.59 4.68
N GLY A 68 26.80 -8.75 4.04
CA GLY A 68 27.04 -10.04 4.67
C GLY A 68 28.53 -10.28 4.92
N ALA A 69 28.86 -11.44 5.47
CA ALA A 69 30.24 -11.86 5.75
C ALA A 69 31.13 -11.81 4.49
N ASP A 70 30.54 -12.07 3.32
CA ASP A 70 31.23 -12.08 2.02
C ASP A 70 31.46 -10.69 1.43
N GLY A 71 31.14 -9.62 2.17
CA GLY A 71 31.25 -8.23 1.70
C GLY A 71 30.16 -7.82 0.70
N LYS A 72 29.29 -8.74 0.27
CA LYS A 72 28.13 -8.45 -0.59
C LYS A 72 26.87 -8.18 0.21
N PHE A 73 26.02 -7.30 -0.28
CA PHE A 73 24.69 -7.07 0.29
C PHE A 73 23.74 -8.22 -0.08
N PRO A 74 22.91 -8.71 0.85
CA PRO A 74 21.91 -9.72 0.53
C PRO A 74 20.87 -9.12 -0.41
N VAL A 75 20.53 -9.86 -1.47
CA VAL A 75 19.53 -9.45 -2.46
C VAL A 75 18.35 -10.41 -2.40
N GLU A 76 17.18 -9.87 -2.13
CA GLU A 76 15.91 -10.61 -2.15
C GLU A 76 15.16 -10.26 -3.43
N LYS A 77 14.55 -11.24 -4.10
CA LYS A 77 13.83 -11.04 -5.35
C LYS A 77 12.33 -11.18 -5.14
N ALA A 78 11.55 -10.33 -5.79
CA ALA A 78 10.11 -10.49 -5.89
C ALA A 78 9.64 -10.19 -7.31
N LYS A 79 8.46 -10.70 -7.64
CA LYS A 79 7.77 -10.36 -8.87
C LYS A 79 6.44 -9.73 -8.54
N ALA A 80 6.06 -8.74 -9.32
CA ALA A 80 4.78 -8.07 -9.17
C ALA A 80 4.19 -7.76 -10.53
N ILE A 81 2.88 -7.91 -10.60
CA ILE A 81 2.15 -7.51 -11.78
C ILE A 81 2.09 -5.97 -11.85
N SER A 82 2.41 -5.42 -13.03
CA SER A 82 2.43 -3.98 -13.27
C SER A 82 1.11 -3.30 -12.91
N GLY A 83 1.19 -2.23 -12.13
CA GLY A 83 0.07 -1.41 -11.67
C GLY A 83 -0.83 -2.06 -10.62
N ALA A 84 -0.51 -3.27 -10.13
CA ALA A 84 -1.42 -4.03 -9.27
C ALA A 84 -1.25 -3.78 -7.77
N LYS A 85 -0.02 -3.56 -7.30
CA LYS A 85 0.31 -3.49 -5.86
C LYS A 85 1.21 -2.30 -5.52
N LEU A 86 1.08 -1.83 -4.28
CA LEU A 86 2.03 -0.91 -3.67
C LEU A 86 3.34 -1.64 -3.33
N LEU A 87 4.46 -0.92 -3.43
CA LEU A 87 5.78 -1.45 -3.14
C LEU A 87 5.87 -2.03 -1.71
N ARG A 88 5.25 -1.37 -0.73
CA ARG A 88 5.15 -1.89 0.65
C ARG A 88 4.52 -3.28 0.70
N ASN A 89 3.40 -3.49 0.00
CA ASN A 89 2.67 -4.75 0.10
C ASN A 89 3.47 -5.88 -0.55
N ILE A 90 4.13 -5.61 -1.68
CA ILE A 90 5.05 -6.57 -2.31
C ILE A 90 6.16 -6.97 -1.34
N MET A 91 6.78 -6.02 -0.63
CA MET A 91 7.80 -6.34 0.37
C MET A 91 7.24 -7.20 1.51
N LEU A 92 6.09 -6.84 2.07
CA LEU A 92 5.48 -7.58 3.17
C LEU A 92 5.04 -8.99 2.77
N ASP A 93 4.43 -9.15 1.59
CA ASP A 93 3.99 -10.44 1.05
C ASP A 93 5.18 -11.40 0.89
N ASN A 94 6.34 -10.87 0.50
CA ASN A 94 7.58 -11.64 0.33
C ASN A 94 8.43 -11.72 1.60
N LYS A 95 7.91 -11.28 2.75
CA LYS A 95 8.62 -11.26 4.05
C LYS A 95 9.92 -10.45 4.04
N ILE A 96 10.00 -9.47 3.15
CA ILE A 96 11.14 -8.57 2.98
C ILE A 96 11.03 -7.46 4.03
N GLU A 97 12.06 -7.32 4.84
CA GLU A 97 12.06 -6.35 5.94
C GLU A 97 12.13 -4.91 5.42
N LEU A 98 11.04 -4.16 5.57
CA LEU A 98 10.91 -2.76 5.19
C LEU A 98 11.24 -1.77 6.33
N TYR A 99 10.87 -2.11 7.56
CA TYR A 99 10.90 -1.16 8.68
C TYR A 99 12.12 -1.36 9.58
N ALA A 100 12.76 -0.25 9.95
CA ALA A 100 13.70 -0.23 11.06
C ALA A 100 12.99 -0.55 12.38
N THR A 101 13.74 -0.83 13.45
CA THR A 101 13.21 -1.22 14.77
C THR A 101 12.09 -0.31 15.27
N TYR A 102 12.28 1.01 15.20
CA TYR A 102 11.24 1.98 15.59
C TYR A 102 10.03 1.96 14.63
N GLY A 103 10.28 1.82 13.33
CA GLY A 103 9.24 1.75 12.31
C GLY A 103 8.33 0.53 12.49
N LYS A 104 8.84 -0.60 13.00
CA LYS A 104 8.01 -1.79 13.24
C LYS A 104 6.90 -1.52 14.26
N LEU A 105 7.19 -0.75 15.31
CA LEU A 105 6.23 -0.45 16.38
C LEU A 105 5.26 0.68 16.01
N MET A 106 5.73 1.71 15.29
CA MET A 106 4.99 2.97 15.10
C MET A 106 4.53 3.21 13.65
N ASN A 107 4.48 2.17 12.81
CA ASN A 107 4.03 2.36 11.43
C ASN A 107 2.50 2.53 11.33
N CYS A 108 2.07 3.39 10.40
CA CYS A 108 0.65 3.66 10.13
C CYS A 108 -0.06 2.62 9.25
N GLY A 109 0.48 1.41 9.09
CA GLY A 109 -0.12 0.39 8.23
C GLY A 109 -0.17 0.71 6.72
N GLY A 110 0.43 1.83 6.29
CA GLY A 110 0.41 2.29 4.89
C GLY A 110 -0.44 3.54 4.63
N GLY A 111 -1.05 4.14 5.65
CA GLY A 111 -1.86 5.36 5.52
C GLY A 111 -1.11 6.67 5.23
N GLY A 112 0.20 6.64 5.00
CA GLY A 112 0.98 7.83 4.62
C GLY A 112 1.25 8.85 5.75
N SER A 113 0.94 8.54 7.02
CA SER A 113 1.02 9.50 8.13
C SER A 113 2.24 9.38 9.04
N CYS A 114 3.09 8.36 8.86
CA CYS A 114 4.25 8.12 9.74
C CYS A 114 5.61 8.37 9.08
N GLY A 115 5.70 8.33 7.74
CA GLY A 115 6.97 8.49 7.03
C GLY A 115 8.01 7.40 7.29
N THR A 116 7.64 6.25 7.85
CA THR A 116 8.60 5.19 8.25
C THR A 116 8.89 4.16 7.15
N CYS A 117 8.08 4.13 6.08
CA CYS A 117 8.19 3.17 4.97
C CYS A 117 9.26 3.58 3.93
N ILE A 118 10.43 4.03 4.37
CA ILE A 118 11.46 4.65 3.52
C ILE A 118 12.28 3.59 2.78
N VAL A 119 12.41 3.75 1.47
CA VAL A 119 13.30 2.98 0.60
C VAL A 119 14.05 3.93 -0.34
N GLU A 120 15.13 3.44 -0.95
CA GLU A 120 15.82 4.15 -2.03
C GLU A 120 15.67 3.36 -3.33
N ILE A 121 15.28 4.04 -4.39
CA ILE A 121 15.21 3.46 -5.74
C ILE A 121 16.57 3.66 -6.38
N VAL A 122 17.29 2.55 -6.55
CA VAL A 122 18.61 2.52 -7.18
C VAL A 122 18.48 2.53 -8.70
N ASP A 123 17.49 1.80 -9.22
CA ASP A 123 17.22 1.69 -10.64
C ASP A 123 15.72 1.44 -10.91
N GLY A 124 15.24 1.81 -12.11
CA GLY A 124 13.85 1.62 -12.55
C GLY A 124 12.86 2.63 -11.95
N LYS A 125 13.27 3.88 -11.74
CA LYS A 125 12.40 4.96 -11.18
C LYS A 125 11.22 5.29 -12.09
N ASP A 126 11.42 5.20 -13.40
CA ASP A 126 10.45 5.39 -14.47
C ASP A 126 9.36 4.32 -14.51
N LEU A 127 9.61 3.14 -13.93
CA LEU A 127 8.62 2.07 -13.79
C LEU A 127 7.70 2.25 -12.58
N LEU A 128 7.88 3.32 -11.80
CA LEU A 128 7.13 3.58 -10.57
C LEU A 128 6.22 4.79 -10.76
N SER A 129 5.17 4.86 -9.93
CA SER A 129 4.31 6.04 -9.92
C SER A 129 5.10 7.31 -9.57
N GLU A 130 4.58 8.45 -10.01
CA GLU A 130 5.10 9.76 -9.61
C GLU A 130 5.07 9.94 -8.09
N ARG A 131 5.89 10.89 -7.62
CA ARG A 131 5.98 11.19 -6.19
C ARG A 131 4.71 11.90 -5.72
N THR A 132 4.18 11.46 -4.59
CA THR A 132 2.98 12.05 -3.97
C THR A 132 3.32 13.25 -3.07
N ASN A 133 2.32 14.11 -2.78
CA ASN A 133 2.48 15.23 -1.82
C ASN A 133 2.96 14.77 -0.42
N THR A 134 2.49 13.60 0.02
CA THR A 134 2.94 12.96 1.27
C THR A 134 4.44 12.68 1.24
N GLU A 135 4.93 12.13 0.14
CA GLU A 135 6.35 11.87 -0.05
C GLU A 135 7.17 13.16 -0.07
N PHE A 136 6.70 14.20 -0.78
CA PHE A 136 7.37 15.51 -0.77
C PHE A 136 7.47 16.10 0.63
N ARG A 137 6.44 15.92 1.48
CA ARG A 137 6.44 16.38 2.86
C ARG A 137 7.50 15.68 3.71
N TYR A 138 7.56 14.34 3.68
CA TYR A 138 8.47 13.57 4.53
C TYR A 138 9.91 13.52 4.01
N LEU A 139 10.11 13.64 2.69
CA LEU A 139 11.41 13.45 2.03
C LEU A 139 12.05 14.77 1.59
N LYS A 140 11.54 15.93 2.03
CA LYS A 140 12.02 17.27 1.63
C LYS A 140 13.55 17.49 1.72
N LYS A 141 14.23 16.84 2.66
CA LYS A 141 15.68 16.97 2.88
C LYS A 141 16.46 15.69 2.49
N LYS A 142 15.87 14.84 1.67
CA LYS A 142 16.41 13.55 1.25
C LYS A 142 16.66 13.54 -0.26
N PRO A 143 17.54 12.65 -0.75
CA PRO A 143 17.77 12.49 -2.19
C PRO A 143 16.49 12.19 -2.95
N GLU A 144 16.45 12.57 -4.22
CA GLU A 144 15.29 12.33 -5.07
C GLU A 144 15.04 10.83 -5.35
N SER A 145 16.05 9.97 -5.16
CA SER A 145 15.92 8.52 -5.24
C SER A 145 15.07 7.92 -4.10
N TRP A 146 14.89 8.62 -2.99
CA TRP A 146 14.21 8.07 -1.81
C TRP A 146 12.69 8.08 -2.01
N ARG A 147 12.00 6.99 -1.68
CA ARG A 147 10.54 6.89 -1.82
C ARG A 147 9.91 6.38 -0.54
N LEU A 148 8.63 6.68 -0.36
CA LEU A 148 7.80 5.99 0.62
C LEU A 148 7.19 4.77 -0.07
N ALA A 149 7.65 3.57 0.26
CA ALA A 149 7.17 2.32 -0.33
C ALA A 149 5.64 2.16 -0.20
N CYS A 150 5.05 2.74 0.84
CA CYS A 150 3.62 2.72 1.06
C CYS A 150 2.81 3.71 0.20
N GLN A 151 3.47 4.61 -0.54
CA GLN A 151 2.83 5.57 -1.45
C GLN A 151 3.26 5.35 -2.91
N THR A 152 4.09 4.33 -3.15
CA THR A 152 4.66 4.04 -4.47
C THR A 152 3.94 2.84 -5.07
N ILE A 153 3.31 3.04 -6.23
CA ILE A 153 2.74 1.95 -7.03
C ILE A 153 3.84 1.43 -7.96
N VAL A 154 3.93 0.10 -8.08
CA VAL A 154 4.87 -0.56 -8.98
C VAL A 154 4.19 -0.79 -10.33
N GLY A 155 4.67 -0.11 -11.37
CA GLY A 155 4.16 -0.20 -12.73
C GLY A 155 2.93 0.65 -13.04
N ASN A 156 2.56 0.70 -14.32
CA ASN A 156 1.42 1.44 -14.87
C ASN A 156 0.44 0.55 -15.66
N LYS A 157 0.49 -0.78 -15.49
CA LYS A 157 -0.30 -1.81 -16.21
C LYS A 157 0.13 -2.09 -17.64
N GLU A 158 1.04 -1.30 -18.20
CA GLU A 158 1.52 -1.43 -19.58
C GLU A 158 3.02 -1.70 -19.62
N ASN A 159 3.75 -1.23 -18.61
CA ASN A 159 5.20 -1.40 -18.54
C ASN A 159 5.63 -2.69 -17.83
N SER A 160 6.71 -3.27 -18.34
CA SER A 160 7.46 -4.37 -17.74
C SER A 160 8.92 -3.95 -17.57
N GLY A 161 9.66 -4.64 -16.72
CA GLY A 161 11.07 -4.35 -16.51
C GLY A 161 11.56 -4.71 -15.12
N LYS A 162 12.65 -4.05 -14.72
CA LYS A 162 13.36 -4.34 -13.47
C LYS A 162 13.47 -3.09 -12.61
N VAL A 163 13.16 -3.23 -11.32
CA VAL A 163 13.33 -2.18 -10.31
C VAL A 163 14.28 -2.67 -9.24
N VAL A 164 15.29 -1.85 -8.92
CA VAL A 164 16.25 -2.15 -7.85
C VAL A 164 16.00 -1.21 -6.67
N VAL A 165 15.74 -1.79 -5.51
CA VAL A 165 15.34 -1.07 -4.30
C VAL A 165 16.32 -1.33 -3.17
N GLN A 166 16.98 -0.29 -2.69
CA GLN A 166 17.79 -0.34 -1.49
C GLN A 166 16.90 -0.18 -0.25
N ARG A 167 16.94 -1.18 0.64
CA ARG A 167 16.20 -1.18 1.90
C ARG A 167 16.94 -0.37 2.96
N LEU A 168 16.17 0.33 3.80
CA LEU A 168 16.65 1.11 4.95
C LEU A 168 17.86 2.01 4.59
N PRO A 169 17.70 2.92 3.61
CA PRO A 169 18.81 3.69 3.09
C PRO A 169 19.42 4.59 4.19
N GLN A 170 20.73 4.60 4.24
CA GLN A 170 21.48 5.46 5.15
C GLN A 170 21.67 6.83 4.50
N ARG A 171 21.53 7.90 5.29
CA ARG A 171 21.86 9.24 4.80
C ARG A 171 23.36 9.28 4.57
N ARG A 172 23.79 9.44 3.31
CA ARG A 172 25.20 9.72 3.02
C ARG A 172 25.53 11.11 3.56
N LYS A 173 26.60 11.19 4.35
CA LYS A 173 27.13 12.44 4.89
C LYS A 173 27.82 13.24 3.80
#